data_AF-A0AAX0YZE2-F1
#
_entry.id   AF-A0AAX0YZE2-F1
#
_cell.length_a   1.000
_cell.length_b   1.000
_cell.length_c   1.000
_cell.angle_alpha   90.00
_cell.angle_beta   90.00
_cell.angle_gamma   90.00
#
_symmetry.space_group_name_H-M   'P 1'
#
loop_
_entity.id
_entity.type
_entity.pdbx_description
1 polymer ?
#
loop_
_entity_poly.entity_id
_entity_poly.type
_entity_poly.pdbx_seq_one_letter_code
_entity_poly.pdbx_strand_id
1 'polypeptide(L)' 'MNKKTLIADTHDIFEAFIINGLHHNYCIYCQFPFNDHLVNQHNYGEHFDIEFNDGYRYHQ' A
#
# COMPACT_ATOMS: atom_id res chain seq x y z
N MET A 1 10.66 3.91 15.49
CA MET A 1 9.23 3.88 15.89
C MET A 1 8.60 2.77 15.07
N ASN A 2 8.04 1.72 15.69
CA ASN A 2 7.33 0.67 14.94
C ASN A 2 6.09 1.32 14.30
N LYS A 3 6.20 1.75 13.04
CA LYS A 3 5.04 2.15 12.25
C LYS A 3 4.13 0.94 12.20
N LYS A 4 2.88 1.09 12.66
CA LYS A 4 1.89 0.02 12.58
C LYS A 4 1.66 -0.29 11.10
N THR A 5 1.83 -1.54 10.70
CA THR A 5 1.47 -2.01 9.36
C THR A 5 -0.02 -2.28 9.34
N LEU A 6 -0.74 -1.62 8.43
CA LEU A 6 -2.13 -1.90 8.15
C LEU A 6 -2.24 -3.12 7.22
N ILE A 7 -3.38 -3.80 7.23
CA ILE A 7 -3.64 -4.92 6.34
C ILE A 7 -4.76 -4.53 5.38
N ALA A 8 -4.53 -4.67 4.08
CA ALA A 8 -5.57 -4.62 3.05
C ALA A 8 -5.86 -6.05 2.59
N ASP A 9 -7.04 -6.57 2.93
CA ASP A 9 -7.52 -7.87 2.43
C ASP A 9 -8.18 -7.78 1.05
N THR A 10 -8.52 -6.57 0.62
CA THR A 10 -9.22 -6.25 -0.63
C THR A 10 -8.62 -5.02 -1.30
N HIS A 11 -8.82 -4.91 -2.62
CA HIS A 11 -8.38 -3.74 -3.38
C HIS A 11 -9.04 -2.44 -2.89
N ASP A 12 -10.31 -2.48 -2.48
CA ASP A 12 -11.04 -1.31 -1.97
C ASP A 12 -10.38 -0.72 -0.71
N ILE A 13 -9.88 -1.56 0.20
CA ILE A 13 -9.15 -1.10 1.40
C ILE A 13 -7.83 -0.45 1.00
N PHE A 14 -7.12 -1.02 0.03
CA PHE A 14 -5.89 -0.43 -0.49
C PHE A 14 -6.17 0.92 -1.15
N GLU A 15 -7.17 1.03 -2.02
CA GLU A 15 -7.54 2.30 -2.64
C GLU A 15 -7.91 3.35 -1.59
N ALA A 16 -8.73 2.98 -0.60
CA ALA A 16 -9.08 3.87 0.50
C ALA A 16 -7.85 4.31 1.29
N PHE A 17 -6.88 3.42 1.52
CA PHE A 17 -5.62 3.75 2.18
C PHE A 17 -4.81 4.80 1.42
N ILE A 18 -4.80 4.73 0.08
CA ILE A 18 -4.12 5.71 -0.76
C ILE A 18 -4.89 7.02 -0.83
N ILE A 19 -6.19 6.98 -1.15
CA ILE A 19 -7.06 8.16 -1.30
C ILE A 19 -7.11 9.00 -0.02
N ASN A 20 -7.10 8.37 1.16
CA ASN A 20 -7.10 9.08 2.44
C ASN A 20 -5.70 9.55 2.89
N GLY A 21 -4.66 9.32 2.08
CA GLY A 21 -3.30 9.78 2.40
C GLY A 21 -2.62 9.03 3.55
N LEU A 22 -3.12 7.85 3.92
CA LEU A 22 -2.58 7.07 5.04
C LEU A 22 -1.17 6.53 4.74
N HIS A 23 -0.86 6.30 3.46
CA HIS A 23 0.44 5.84 2.97
C HIS A 23 1.63 6.73 3.35
N HIS A 24 1.40 8.02 3.62
CA HIS A 24 2.46 8.92 4.11
C HIS A 24 2.95 8.56 5.52
N ASN A 25 2.07 7.99 6.34
CA ASN A 25 2.30 7.80 7.78
C ASN A 25 2.45 6.33 8.18
N TYR A 26 1.80 5.43 7.43
CA TYR A 26 1.70 4.02 7.75
C TYR A 26 2.22 3.16 6.59
N CYS A 27 2.73 1.98 6.93
CA CYS A 27 2.99 0.92 5.95
C CYS A 27 1.71 0.11 5.75
N ILE A 28 1.58 -0.57 4.61
CA ILE A 28 0.47 -1.49 4.36
C ILE A 28 0.96 -2.82 3.80
N TYR A 29 0.32 -3.89 4.22
CA TYR A 29 0.47 -5.23 3.66
C TYR A 29 -0.83 -5.65 2.96
N CYS A 30 -0.73 -5.96 1.68
CA CYS A 30 -1.83 -6.40 0.84
C CYS A 30 -1.89 -7.92 0.82
N GLN A 31 -3.04 -8.51 1.20
CA GLN A 31 -3.26 -9.96 1.17
C GLN A 31 -3.61 -10.50 -0.23
N PHE A 32 -3.31 -9.71 -1.26
CA PHE A 32 -3.47 -10.02 -2.66
C PHE A 32 -2.14 -9.75 -3.38
N PRO A 33 -1.89 -10.40 -4.53
CA PRO A 33 -0.62 -10.25 -5.25
C PRO A 33 -0.49 -8.86 -5.85
N PHE A 34 0.73 -8.49 -6.22
CA PHE A 34 1.01 -7.24 -6.89
C PHE A 34 0.20 -7.12 -8.19
N ASN A 35 -0.31 -5.92 -8.44
CA ASN A 35 -1.07 -5.58 -9.62
C ASN A 35 -0.62 -4.23 -10.15
N ASP A 36 0.14 -4.23 -11.24
CA ASP A 36 0.60 -3.01 -11.91
C ASP A 36 -0.53 -2.03 -12.24
N HIS A 37 -1.70 -2.53 -12.64
CA HIS A 37 -2.82 -1.66 -12.98
C HIS A 37 -3.35 -0.92 -11.75
N LEU A 38 -3.42 -1.60 -10.61
CA LEU A 38 -3.85 -1.02 -9.33
C LEU A 38 -2.83 0.02 -8.83
N VAL A 39 -1.53 -0.30 -8.91
CA VAL A 39 -0.49 0.57 -8.36
C VAL A 39 -0.29 1.83 -9.23
N ASN A 40 -0.30 1.69 -10.55
CA ASN A 40 -0.05 2.82 -11.45
C ASN A 40 -1.22 3.82 -11.53
N GLN A 41 -2.35 3.56 -10.87
CA GLN A 41 -3.49 4.49 -10.80
C GLN A 41 -3.30 5.63 -9.80
N HIS A 42 -2.32 5.51 -8.90
CA HIS A 42 -2.15 6.47 -7.81
C HIS A 42 -0.77 7.14 -7.82
N ASN A 43 -0.72 8.34 -7.23
CA ASN A 43 0.52 9.02 -6.91
C ASN A 43 0.75 8.94 -5.40
N TYR A 44 1.87 8.34 -5.00
CA TYR A 44 2.18 8.00 -3.61
C TYR A 44 3.07 9.04 -2.90
N GLY A 45 3.50 10.08 -3.62
CA GLY A 45 4.43 11.07 -3.09
C GLY A 45 5.81 10.48 -2.80
N GLU A 46 6.54 11.12 -1.87
CA GLU A 46 7.96 10.84 -1.64
C GLU A 46 8.22 9.68 -0.66
N HIS A 47 7.23 9.30 0.14
CA HIS A 47 7.40 8.31 1.21
C HIS A 47 6.19 7.41 1.32
N PHE A 48 6.38 6.12 0.99
CA PHE A 48 5.37 5.08 1.13
C PHE A 48 6.04 3.70 1.24
N ASP A 49 5.33 2.73 1.79
CA ASP A 49 5.82 1.37 1.97
C ASP A 49 4.65 0.37 1.89
N ILE A 50 4.60 -0.34 0.78
CA ILE A 50 3.51 -1.24 0.39
C ILE A 50 4.10 -2.61 0.11
N GLU A 51 3.69 -3.62 0.85
CA GLU A 51 4.09 -5.01 0.66
C GLU A 51 2.89 -5.83 0.17
N PHE A 52 3.13 -6.81 -0.70
CA PHE A 52 2.11 -7.70 -1.27
C PHE A 52 2.38 -9.14 -0.85
N ASN A 53 1.35 -9.99 -0.88
CA ASN A 53 1.44 -11.36 -0.38
C ASN A 53 2.30 -12.31 -1.23
N ASP A 54 2.66 -11.90 -2.44
CA ASP A 54 3.57 -12.58 -3.35
C ASP A 54 5.05 -12.21 -3.08
N GLY A 55 5.29 -11.39 -2.06
CA GLY A 55 6.62 -10.93 -1.65
C GLY A 55 7.10 -9.70 -2.42
N TYR A 56 6.31 -9.15 -3.34
CA TYR A 56 6.63 -7.89 -3.99
C TYR A 56 6.50 -6.72 -2.99
N ARG A 57 7.42 -5.76 -3.06
CA ARG A 57 7.42 -4.59 -2.17
C ARG A 57 7.67 -3.30 -2.95
N TYR A 58 6.67 -2.43 -2.96
CA TYR A 58 6.72 -1.12 -3.58
C TYR A 58 6.93 -0.06 -2.50
N HIS A 59 8.07 0.61 -2.52
CA HIS A 59 8.45 1.57 -1.48
C HIS A 59 9.42 2.63 -2.00
N GLN A 60 9.44 3.78 -1.32
CA GLN A 60 10.38 4.87 -1.53
C GLN A 60 10.90 5.42 -0.19
#